data_AF-A0ABD2QUE0-F1
#
_entry.id   AF-A0ABD2QUE0-F1
#
_cell.length_a   1.000
_cell.length_b   1.000
_cell.length_c   1.000
_cell.angle_alpha   90.00
_cell.angle_beta   90.00
_cell.angle_gamma   90.00
#
_symmetry.space_group_name_H-M   'P 1'
#
loop_
_entity.id
_entity.type
_entity.pdbx_description
1 polymer ?
#
loop_
_entity_poly.entity_id
_entity_poly.type
_entity_poly.pdbx_seq_one_letter_code
_entity_poly.pdbx_strand_id
1 'polypeptide(L)'
;MELIRVLALSFADDGKRVKVCVQGSMGEGALAGMPLQLAGSRKILEYMDWGDYGALGNFVNIGSIGGKEVEKQDDLFILVAPQNAVGNCIIDDMRAMTDAAGNRPIILVNPKLKDLPASSGIMQTMGRDKRLEYAASFEICYQFRLLYYAGTQYPIMGALRMSYPYPYELYKRVDESPGKEKYISLATFAKRPSIDEMNDAFEGKSRNQEKKAEGFWGFLSGIL
;
A
#
# COMPACT_ATOMS: atom_id res chain seq x y z
N MET A 1 0.46 12.35 -2.22
CA MET A 1 -0.72 13.21 -2.24
C MET A 1 -1.19 13.46 -3.66
N GLU A 2 -0.34 13.94 -4.58
CA GLU A 2 -0.73 14.16 -5.97
C GLU A 2 -1.34 12.94 -6.68
N LEU A 3 -0.84 11.72 -6.43
CA LEU A 3 -1.45 10.50 -6.97
C LEU A 3 -2.94 10.37 -6.60
N ILE A 4 -3.31 10.72 -5.37
CA ILE A 4 -4.70 10.65 -4.89
C ILE A 4 -5.56 11.66 -5.65
N ARG A 5 -5.02 12.87 -5.84
CA ARG A 5 -5.66 13.96 -6.59
C ARG A 5 -5.94 13.53 -8.02
N VAL A 6 -4.91 13.06 -8.73
CA VAL A 6 -5.01 12.61 -10.12
C VAL A 6 -6.01 11.47 -10.24
N LEU A 7 -5.92 10.44 -9.39
CA LEU A 7 -6.87 9.33 -9.42
C LEU A 7 -8.31 9.78 -9.23
N ALA A 8 -8.58 10.59 -8.20
CA ALA A 8 -9.94 11.06 -7.93
C ALA A 8 -10.48 11.94 -9.05
N LEU A 9 -9.66 12.85 -9.60
CA LEU A 9 -10.06 13.71 -10.71
C LEU A 9 -10.31 12.90 -11.99
N SER A 10 -9.48 11.90 -12.30
CA SER A 10 -9.73 11.04 -13.47
C SER A 10 -11.10 10.35 -13.41
N PHE A 11 -11.52 9.87 -12.23
CA PHE A 11 -12.86 9.30 -12.08
C PHE A 11 -13.96 10.37 -12.03
N ALA A 12 -13.69 11.54 -11.45
CA ALA A 12 -14.63 12.65 -11.44
C ALA A 12 -14.91 13.18 -12.85
N ASP A 13 -13.89 13.22 -13.71
CA ASP A 13 -14.00 13.61 -15.12
C ASP A 13 -14.86 12.60 -15.92
N ASP A 14 -14.88 11.32 -15.50
CA ASP A 14 -15.82 10.30 -15.97
C ASP A 14 -17.23 10.41 -15.35
N GLY A 15 -17.49 11.46 -14.56
CA GLY A 15 -18.76 11.74 -13.91
C GLY A 15 -19.01 10.93 -12.63
N LYS A 16 -18.00 10.25 -12.08
CA LYS A 16 -18.13 9.45 -10.85
C LYS A 16 -18.03 10.30 -9.60
N ARG A 17 -18.81 9.96 -8.58
CA ARG A 17 -18.70 10.52 -7.23
C ARG A 17 -17.70 9.72 -6.42
N VAL A 18 -16.56 10.33 -6.12
CA VAL A 18 -15.41 9.72 -5.44
C VAL A 18 -15.36 10.19 -3.99
N LYS A 19 -15.34 9.24 -3.05
CA LYS A 19 -15.11 9.50 -1.62
C LYS A 19 -13.66 9.21 -1.26
N VAL A 20 -12.87 10.26 -1.01
CA VAL A 20 -11.48 10.16 -0.54
C VAL A 20 -11.47 10.07 0.98
N CYS A 21 -11.13 8.90 1.50
CA CYS A 21 -11.21 8.59 2.92
C CYS A 21 -9.82 8.62 3.55
N VAL A 22 -9.64 9.42 4.59
CA VAL A 22 -8.46 9.38 5.46
C VAL A 22 -8.86 8.75 6.77
N GLN A 23 -8.00 7.92 7.35
CA GLN A 23 -8.24 7.35 8.67
C GLN A 23 -8.50 8.47 9.70
N GLY A 24 -9.67 8.43 10.35
CA GLY A 24 -10.07 9.38 11.38
C GLY A 24 -9.44 9.10 12.75
N SER A 25 -9.97 9.76 13.79
CA SER A 25 -9.63 9.39 15.16
C SER A 25 -10.12 7.98 15.45
N MET A 26 -9.26 7.17 16.08
CA MET A 26 -9.52 5.78 16.39
C MET A 26 -9.83 5.61 17.88
N GLY A 27 -11.03 5.15 18.24
CA GLY A 27 -11.45 4.82 19.61
C GLY A 27 -12.49 5.77 20.22
N GLU A 28 -13.04 5.40 21.38
CA GLU A 28 -13.93 6.23 22.21
C GLU A 28 -13.23 6.61 23.53
N GLY A 29 -13.43 7.85 24.00
CA GLY A 29 -12.87 8.31 25.28
C GLY A 29 -11.37 8.63 25.27
N ALA A 30 -10.68 8.45 26.40
CA ALA A 30 -9.28 8.87 26.61
C ALA A 30 -8.22 8.15 25.75
N LEU A 31 -8.63 7.13 24.99
CA LEU A 31 -7.79 6.38 24.05
C LEU A 31 -8.02 6.80 22.58
N ALA A 32 -8.90 7.77 22.34
CA ALA A 32 -9.16 8.32 21.01
C ALA A 32 -7.94 9.13 20.53
N GLY A 33 -7.10 8.52 19.72
CA GLY A 33 -5.93 9.16 19.11
C GLY A 33 -5.93 8.95 17.61
N MET A 34 -5.92 10.02 16.83
CA MET A 34 -5.56 9.95 15.41
C MET A 34 -4.04 9.83 15.31
N PRO A 35 -3.47 8.88 14.53
CA PRO A 35 -2.05 8.89 14.25
C PRO A 35 -1.62 10.26 13.71
N LEU A 36 -0.64 10.92 14.35
CA LEU A 36 -0.26 12.31 14.08
C LEU A 36 0.03 12.59 12.59
N GLN A 37 0.56 11.58 11.89
CA GLN A 37 0.86 11.62 10.44
C GLN A 37 -0.40 11.77 9.56
N LEU A 38 -1.55 11.28 10.02
CA LEU A 38 -2.79 11.25 9.25
C LEU A 38 -3.62 12.53 9.44
N ALA A 39 -3.51 13.18 10.60
CA ALA A 39 -4.12 14.51 10.84
C ALA A 39 -3.59 15.57 9.89
N GLY A 40 -2.27 15.57 9.63
CA GLY A 40 -1.66 16.45 8.63
C GLY A 40 -2.11 16.11 7.20
N SER A 41 -2.24 14.82 6.88
CA SER A 41 -2.64 14.36 5.55
C SER A 41 -4.07 14.78 5.17
N ARG A 42 -5.00 14.77 6.13
CA ARG A 42 -6.38 15.25 5.91
C ARG A 42 -6.43 16.74 5.59
N LYS A 43 -5.77 17.58 6.40
CA LYS A 43 -5.69 19.03 6.13
C LYS A 43 -5.10 19.32 4.76
N ILE A 44 -4.06 18.59 4.37
CA ILE A 44 -3.46 18.75 3.03
C ILE A 44 -4.45 18.45 1.92
N LEU A 45 -5.31 17.44 2.05
CA LEU A 45 -6.35 17.15 1.06
C LEU A 45 -7.43 18.24 1.02
N GLU A 46 -7.81 18.77 2.19
CA GLU A 46 -8.83 19.84 2.29
C GLU A 46 -8.35 21.16 1.64
N TYR A 47 -7.06 21.46 1.70
CA TYR A 47 -6.44 22.62 1.06
C TYR A 47 -5.90 22.35 -0.35
N MET A 48 -6.02 21.12 -0.85
CA MET A 48 -5.52 20.76 -2.16
C MET A 48 -6.35 21.41 -3.26
N ASP A 49 -5.71 21.76 -4.37
CA ASP A 49 -6.42 22.18 -5.57
C ASP A 49 -7.10 20.98 -6.25
N TRP A 50 -8.43 20.91 -6.18
CA TRP A 50 -9.24 19.87 -6.82
C TRP A 50 -9.74 20.28 -8.21
N GLY A 51 -9.00 21.15 -8.90
CA GLY A 51 -9.31 21.60 -10.24
C GLY A 51 -10.31 22.76 -10.28
N ASP A 52 -10.31 23.45 -11.43
CA ASP A 52 -10.96 24.76 -11.59
C ASP A 52 -12.50 24.70 -11.66
N TYR A 53 -13.08 23.51 -11.83
CA TYR A 53 -14.53 23.33 -11.99
C TYR A 53 -15.27 23.05 -10.67
N GLY A 54 -14.58 23.16 -9.53
CA GLY A 54 -15.17 22.89 -8.22
C GLY A 54 -15.51 21.41 -8.04
N ALA A 55 -14.58 20.51 -8.37
CA ALA A 55 -14.78 19.06 -8.22
C ALA A 55 -15.08 18.69 -6.76
N LEU A 56 -14.41 19.35 -5.80
CA LEU A 56 -14.61 19.16 -4.37
C LEU A 56 -16.04 19.57 -3.96
N GLY A 57 -16.74 18.69 -3.24
CA GLY A 57 -18.13 18.87 -2.82
C GLY A 57 -19.17 18.41 -3.85
N ASN A 58 -18.81 18.39 -5.14
CA ASN A 58 -19.71 17.95 -6.21
C ASN A 58 -19.47 16.50 -6.62
N PHE A 59 -18.23 16.19 -6.99
CA PHE A 59 -17.79 14.86 -7.44
C PHE A 59 -16.80 14.24 -6.47
N VAL A 60 -15.96 15.04 -5.82
CA VAL A 60 -14.99 14.55 -4.83
C VAL A 60 -15.41 14.97 -3.44
N ASN A 61 -15.56 14.02 -2.53
CA ASN A 61 -15.84 14.29 -1.12
C ASN A 61 -14.75 13.69 -0.24
N ILE A 62 -14.36 14.42 0.81
CA ILE A 62 -13.38 13.93 1.79
C ILE A 62 -14.13 13.40 3.02
N GLY A 63 -13.76 12.21 3.49
CA GLY A 63 -14.38 11.57 4.63
C GLY A 63 -13.41 10.78 5.50
N SER A 64 -13.95 10.13 6.51
CA SER A 64 -13.21 9.17 7.35
C SER A 64 -13.34 7.74 6.80
N ILE A 65 -12.48 6.84 7.26
CA ILE A 65 -12.66 5.40 6.99
C ILE A 65 -13.70 4.85 7.98
N GLY A 66 -14.76 4.21 7.48
CA GLY A 66 -15.79 3.56 8.29
C GLY A 66 -17.14 3.47 7.59
N GLY A 67 -17.97 2.50 7.94
CA GLY A 67 -19.26 2.24 7.27
C GLY A 67 -20.25 3.41 7.28
N LYS A 68 -20.17 4.33 8.27
CA LYS A 68 -21.03 5.52 8.37
C LYS A 68 -20.71 6.60 7.33
N GLU A 69 -19.52 6.55 6.74
CA GLU A 69 -19.03 7.54 5.76
C GLU A 69 -19.41 7.17 4.33
N VAL A 70 -20.09 6.03 4.15
CA VAL A 70 -20.55 5.52 2.87
C VAL A 70 -21.94 6.06 2.57
N GLU A 71 -22.05 6.95 1.59
CA GLU A 71 -23.33 7.53 1.18
C GLU A 71 -23.86 6.82 -0.08
N LYS A 72 -25.16 6.92 -0.36
CA LYS A 72 -25.79 6.19 -1.49
C LYS A 72 -25.32 6.69 -2.85
N GLN A 73 -24.97 7.96 -2.94
CA GLN A 73 -24.52 8.61 -4.16
C GLN A 73 -23.03 8.37 -4.45
N ASP A 74 -22.25 7.85 -3.51
CA ASP A 74 -20.83 7.58 -3.74
C ASP A 74 -20.68 6.37 -4.68
N ASP A 75 -19.88 6.52 -5.74
CA ASP A 75 -19.62 5.48 -6.73
C ASP A 75 -18.37 4.65 -6.40
N LEU A 76 -17.38 5.25 -5.73
CA LEU A 76 -16.04 4.71 -5.51
C LEU A 76 -15.42 5.33 -4.25
N PHE A 77 -14.58 4.56 -3.55
CA PHE A 77 -13.84 5.01 -2.38
C PHE A 77 -12.32 4.89 -2.58
N ILE A 78 -11.57 5.92 -2.18
CA ILE A 78 -10.10 5.90 -2.16
C ILE A 78 -9.65 6.04 -0.71
N LEU A 79 -9.05 4.98 -0.15
CA LEU A 79 -8.59 4.95 1.23
C LEU A 79 -7.11 5.31 1.28
N VAL A 80 -6.82 6.44 1.92
CA VAL A 80 -5.49 7.02 1.97
C VAL A 80 -4.73 6.49 3.18
N ALA A 81 -3.69 5.70 2.89
CA ALA A 81 -2.75 5.15 3.84
C ALA A 81 -3.39 4.57 5.11
N PRO A 82 -4.37 3.64 5.02
CA PRO A 82 -4.96 3.01 6.20
C PRO A 82 -3.90 2.20 6.96
N GLN A 83 -3.82 2.39 8.29
CA GLN A 83 -2.80 1.76 9.13
C GLN A 83 -3.39 1.27 10.45
N ASN A 84 -2.94 0.10 10.90
CA ASN A 84 -3.19 -0.34 12.28
C ASN A 84 -2.46 0.57 13.27
N ALA A 85 -3.07 0.82 14.43
CA ALA A 85 -2.47 1.55 15.54
C ALA A 85 -2.39 0.66 16.78
N VAL A 86 -1.49 1.00 17.71
CA VAL A 86 -1.38 0.27 18.98
C VAL A 86 -2.71 0.38 19.74
N GLY A 87 -3.37 -0.75 19.96
CA GLY A 87 -4.66 -0.80 20.66
C GLY A 87 -5.89 -0.54 19.79
N ASN A 88 -5.74 -0.24 18.49
CA ASN A 88 -6.87 -0.09 17.58
C ASN A 88 -6.56 -0.60 16.16
N CYS A 89 -7.44 -1.43 15.60
CA CYS A 89 -7.27 -2.07 14.31
C CYS A 89 -8.20 -1.45 13.26
N ILE A 90 -7.62 -0.85 12.22
CA ILE A 90 -8.36 -0.20 11.13
C ILE A 90 -9.18 -1.20 10.29
N ILE A 91 -8.88 -2.49 10.42
CA ILE A 91 -9.49 -3.56 9.64
C ILE A 91 -11.01 -3.63 9.87
N ASP A 92 -11.48 -3.40 11.09
CA ASP A 92 -12.91 -3.48 11.39
C ASP A 92 -13.67 -2.30 10.76
N ASP A 93 -13.10 -1.08 10.82
CA ASP A 93 -13.66 0.09 10.12
C ASP A 93 -13.65 -0.09 8.60
N MET A 94 -12.56 -0.66 8.06
CA MET A 94 -12.46 -1.00 6.65
C MET A 94 -13.51 -2.03 6.25
N ARG A 95 -13.73 -3.06 7.07
CA ARG A 95 -14.74 -4.10 6.80
C ARG A 95 -16.15 -3.49 6.82
N ALA A 96 -16.46 -2.65 7.81
CA ALA A 96 -17.73 -1.94 7.85
C ALA A 96 -17.94 -1.06 6.61
N MET A 97 -16.86 -0.44 6.10
CA MET A 97 -16.89 0.33 4.86
C MET A 97 -17.05 -0.55 3.61
N THR A 98 -16.35 -1.68 3.49
CA THR A 98 -16.55 -2.61 2.36
C THR A 98 -17.96 -3.18 2.35
N ASP A 99 -18.50 -3.53 3.51
CA ASP A 99 -19.84 -4.09 3.64
C ASP A 99 -20.90 -3.04 3.24
N ALA A 100 -20.73 -1.79 3.67
CA ALA A 100 -21.61 -0.69 3.28
C ALA A 100 -21.44 -0.29 1.80
N ALA A 101 -20.22 -0.38 1.25
CA ALA A 101 -19.94 -0.10 -0.16
C ALA A 101 -20.56 -1.15 -1.09
N GLY A 102 -20.69 -2.41 -0.64
CA GLY A 102 -21.21 -3.51 -1.45
C GLY A 102 -20.32 -3.76 -2.66
N ASN A 103 -20.88 -3.68 -3.87
CA ASN A 103 -20.14 -3.91 -5.12
C ASN A 103 -19.35 -2.69 -5.62
N ARG A 104 -19.39 -1.56 -4.90
CA ARG A 104 -18.70 -0.33 -5.30
C ARG A 104 -17.19 -0.45 -5.06
N PRO A 105 -16.34 -0.04 -6.01
CA PRO A 105 -14.89 -0.23 -5.88
C PRO A 105 -14.29 0.51 -4.68
N ILE A 106 -13.28 -0.10 -4.07
CA ILE A 106 -12.48 0.47 -2.99
C ILE A 106 -11.00 0.37 -3.38
N ILE A 107 -10.32 1.50 -3.49
CA ILE A 107 -8.90 1.59 -3.85
C ILE A 107 -8.10 1.95 -2.60
N LEU A 108 -7.12 1.11 -2.26
CA LEU A 108 -6.19 1.39 -1.17
C LEU A 108 -4.91 2.05 -1.69
N VAL A 109 -4.57 3.22 -1.16
CA VAL A 109 -3.32 3.91 -1.50
C VAL A 109 -2.34 3.80 -0.33
N ASN A 110 -1.19 3.15 -0.56
CA ASN A 110 -0.14 2.92 0.45
C ASN A 110 -0.65 2.33 1.79
N PRO A 111 -1.43 1.22 1.77
CA PRO A 111 -1.93 0.61 3.00
C PRO A 111 -0.80 0.02 3.85
N LYS A 112 -0.90 0.19 5.18
CA LYS A 112 -0.02 -0.45 6.17
C LYS A 112 -0.84 -1.32 7.11
N LEU A 113 -1.34 -2.42 6.57
CA LEU A 113 -2.23 -3.36 7.28
C LEU A 113 -1.49 -4.49 8.02
N LYS A 114 -0.16 -4.36 8.17
CA LYS A 114 0.60 -5.30 8.99
C LYS A 114 0.12 -5.21 10.43
N ASP A 115 0.03 -6.36 11.10
CA ASP A 115 -0.33 -6.41 12.50
C ASP A 115 0.79 -5.78 13.35
N LEU A 116 0.43 -4.86 14.23
CA LEU A 116 1.35 -4.21 15.17
C LEU A 116 1.01 -4.73 16.57
N PRO A 117 1.86 -5.59 17.18
CA PRO A 117 1.58 -6.09 18.51
C PRO A 117 1.61 -4.91 19.50
N ALA A 118 0.50 -4.69 20.20
CA ALA A 118 0.51 -3.82 21.37
C ALA A 118 1.39 -4.44 22.46
N SER A 119 2.25 -3.64 23.08
CA SER A 119 3.24 -4.05 24.10
C SER A 119 2.64 -4.76 25.32
N SER A 120 1.31 -4.75 25.46
CA SER A 120 0.60 -5.30 26.61
C SER A 120 0.07 -6.73 26.42
N GLY A 121 0.24 -7.37 25.26
CA GLY A 121 0.00 -8.82 25.09
C GLY A 121 -1.43 -9.37 25.30
N ILE A 122 -2.39 -8.56 25.75
CA ILE A 122 -3.65 -9.07 26.32
C ILE A 122 -4.75 -9.37 25.27
N MET A 123 -4.65 -8.96 23.99
CA MET A 123 -5.70 -9.22 22.98
C MET A 123 -5.22 -9.42 21.52
N GLN A 124 -4.01 -9.94 21.29
CA GLN A 124 -3.39 -9.89 19.94
C GLN A 124 -3.45 -11.20 19.11
N THR A 125 -4.01 -12.29 19.64
CA THR A 125 -4.08 -13.58 18.90
C THR A 125 -5.46 -13.89 18.34
N MET A 126 -6.53 -13.46 19.02
CA MET A 126 -7.88 -13.80 18.61
C MET A 126 -8.34 -12.93 17.43
N GLY A 127 -8.66 -13.56 16.30
CA GLY A 127 -9.10 -12.87 15.08
C GLY A 127 -7.98 -12.32 14.20
N ARG A 128 -6.70 -12.49 14.57
CA ARG A 128 -5.55 -12.08 13.76
C ARG A 128 -5.55 -12.71 12.38
N ASP A 129 -5.82 -14.01 12.30
CA ASP A 129 -5.86 -14.72 11.02
C ASP A 129 -6.96 -14.15 10.11
N LYS A 130 -8.16 -13.90 10.66
CA LYS A 130 -9.27 -13.26 9.93
C LYS A 130 -8.93 -11.84 9.44
N ARG A 131 -8.12 -11.09 10.19
CA ARG A 131 -7.66 -9.76 9.79
C ARG A 131 -6.63 -9.83 8.66
N LEU A 132 -5.70 -10.78 8.75
CA LEU A 132 -4.71 -11.01 7.70
C LEU A 132 -5.36 -11.53 6.41
N GLU A 133 -6.35 -12.42 6.53
CA GLU A 133 -7.15 -12.92 5.41
C GLU A 133 -7.91 -11.78 4.72
N TYR A 134 -8.57 -10.92 5.50
CA TYR A 134 -9.23 -9.73 4.95
C TYR A 134 -8.25 -8.75 4.30
N ALA A 135 -7.08 -8.51 4.89
CA ALA A 135 -6.07 -7.66 4.25
C ALA A 135 -5.52 -8.27 2.94
N ALA A 136 -5.50 -9.61 2.85
CA ALA A 136 -5.05 -10.35 1.68
C ALA A 136 -6.11 -10.47 0.57
N SER A 137 -7.38 -10.14 0.84
CA SER A 137 -8.44 -10.14 -0.18
C SER A 137 -8.29 -9.00 -1.20
N PHE A 138 -7.53 -7.96 -0.87
CA PHE A 138 -7.25 -6.85 -1.79
C PHE A 138 -6.21 -7.24 -2.82
N GLU A 139 -6.55 -7.03 -4.09
CA GLU A 139 -5.62 -7.22 -5.20
C GLU A 139 -4.69 -6.01 -5.37
N ILE A 140 -3.42 -6.29 -5.64
CA ILE A 140 -2.46 -5.24 -5.98
C ILE A 140 -2.65 -4.91 -7.46
N CYS A 141 -3.17 -3.72 -7.76
CA CYS A 141 -3.28 -3.22 -9.14
C CYS A 141 -2.05 -2.44 -9.61
N TYR A 142 -1.30 -1.85 -8.67
CA TYR A 142 -0.09 -1.11 -8.97
C TYR A 142 0.89 -1.20 -7.80
N GLN A 143 2.17 -1.39 -8.11
CA GLN A 143 3.25 -1.34 -7.12
C GLN A 143 4.44 -0.61 -7.72
N PHE A 144 5.01 0.33 -6.95
CA PHE A 144 6.28 0.96 -7.27
C PHE A 144 7.13 1.05 -6.00
N ARG A 145 8.37 0.58 -6.08
CA ARG A 145 9.31 0.60 -4.97
C ARG A 145 10.73 0.90 -5.47
N LEU A 146 11.35 1.92 -4.92
CA LEU A 146 12.79 2.16 -5.09
C LEU A 146 13.60 1.16 -4.26
N LEU A 147 14.72 0.73 -4.83
CA LEU A 147 15.64 -0.24 -4.25
C LEU A 147 16.92 0.46 -3.82
N TYR A 148 17.41 0.11 -2.63
CA TYR A 148 18.58 0.71 -1.98
C TYR A 148 19.44 -0.39 -1.37
N TYR A 149 20.70 -0.08 -1.07
CA TYR A 149 21.49 -0.94 -0.20
C TYR A 149 20.86 -0.99 1.20
N ALA A 150 20.92 -2.17 1.82
CA ALA A 150 20.41 -2.38 3.17
C ALA A 150 21.00 -1.33 4.14
N GLY A 151 20.13 -0.71 4.95
CA GLY A 151 20.52 0.33 5.90
C GLY A 151 20.69 1.73 5.31
N THR A 152 20.47 1.92 4.00
CA THR A 152 20.61 3.23 3.34
C THR A 152 19.32 3.65 2.62
N GLN A 153 19.15 4.97 2.43
CA GLN A 153 18.14 5.56 1.55
C GLN A 153 18.76 6.20 0.30
N TYR A 154 20.07 6.03 0.13
CA TYR A 154 20.85 6.50 -1.00
C TYR A 154 22.20 5.73 -1.04
N PRO A 155 22.74 5.41 -2.23
CA PRO A 155 22.19 5.66 -3.57
C PRO A 155 20.99 4.78 -3.90
N ILE A 156 20.12 5.28 -4.80
CA ILE A 156 19.11 4.45 -5.44
C ILE A 156 19.82 3.46 -6.37
N MET A 157 19.52 2.18 -6.22
CA MET A 157 20.10 1.09 -7.02
C MET A 157 19.22 0.69 -8.19
N GLY A 158 17.91 0.92 -8.07
CA GLY A 158 16.94 0.47 -9.06
C GLY A 158 15.51 0.66 -8.59
N ALA A 159 14.59 0.07 -9.33
CA ALA A 159 13.17 0.14 -9.03
C ALA A 159 12.50 -1.20 -9.35
N LEU A 160 11.54 -1.58 -8.51
CA LEU A 160 10.58 -2.64 -8.76
C LEU A 160 9.24 -1.99 -9.09
N ARG A 161 8.69 -2.30 -10.27
CA ARG A 161 7.39 -1.82 -10.73
C ARG A 161 6.48 -3.00 -11.02
N MET A 162 5.18 -2.84 -10.81
CA MET A 162 4.15 -3.71 -11.37
C MET A 162 2.90 -2.86 -11.66
N SER A 163 2.25 -3.15 -12.78
CA SER A 163 0.98 -2.57 -13.18
C SER A 163 0.09 -3.69 -13.68
N TYR A 164 -1.04 -3.93 -13.06
CA TYR A 164 -1.97 -4.98 -13.51
C TYR A 164 -2.41 -4.73 -14.97
N PRO A 165 -2.53 -5.78 -15.81
CA PRO A 165 -2.28 -7.20 -15.54
C PRO A 165 -0.83 -7.65 -15.83
N TYR A 166 0.10 -6.72 -16.02
CA TYR A 166 1.48 -6.99 -16.41
C TYR A 166 2.34 -7.54 -15.26
N PRO A 167 3.40 -8.31 -15.58
CA PRO A 167 4.30 -8.86 -14.58
C PRO A 167 5.05 -7.77 -13.80
N TYR A 168 5.73 -8.19 -12.74
CA TYR A 168 6.69 -7.35 -12.02
C TYR A 168 7.92 -7.12 -12.88
N GLU A 169 8.34 -5.87 -13.01
CA GLU A 169 9.49 -5.42 -13.77
C GLU A 169 10.57 -4.90 -12.80
N LEU A 170 11.76 -5.47 -12.87
CA LEU A 170 12.92 -5.05 -12.10
C LEU A 170 13.83 -4.21 -12.99
N TYR A 171 14.21 -3.03 -12.51
CA TYR A 171 15.10 -2.10 -13.21
C TYR A 171 16.34 -1.81 -12.37
N LYS A 172 17.48 -1.68 -13.04
CA LYS A 172 18.73 -1.13 -12.49
C LYS A 172 18.85 0.33 -12.85
N ARG A 173 19.16 1.17 -11.86
CA ARG A 173 19.54 2.56 -12.08
C ARG A 173 20.99 2.62 -12.54
N VAL A 174 21.24 3.38 -13.60
CA VAL A 174 22.57 3.66 -14.14
C VAL A 174 22.70 5.15 -14.32
N ASP A 175 23.79 5.72 -13.82
CA ASP A 175 24.13 7.12 -14.04
C ASP A 175 24.72 7.26 -15.45
N GLU A 176 24.05 8.01 -16.33
CA GLU A 176 24.47 8.22 -17.72
C GLU A 176 25.42 9.43 -17.83
N SER A 177 25.12 10.49 -17.09
CA SER A 177 25.95 11.68 -16.95
C SER A 177 25.65 12.35 -15.61
N PRO A 178 26.43 13.36 -15.16
CA PRO A 178 26.09 14.11 -13.95
C PRO A 178 24.64 14.62 -14.00
N GLY A 179 23.82 14.21 -13.04
CA GLY A 179 22.39 14.58 -12.95
C GLY A 179 21.43 13.87 -13.91
N LYS A 180 21.90 12.89 -14.70
CA LYS A 180 21.03 12.07 -15.57
C LYS A 180 21.13 10.60 -15.19
N GLU A 181 19.98 10.04 -14.83
CA GLU A 181 19.83 8.62 -14.52
C GLU A 181 18.96 7.93 -15.57
N LYS A 182 19.28 6.67 -15.82
CA LYS A 182 18.51 5.77 -16.68
C LYS A 182 18.17 4.50 -15.93
N TYR A 183 16.97 3.97 -16.16
CA TYR A 183 16.54 2.69 -15.62
C TYR A 183 16.57 1.64 -16.74
N ILE A 184 17.41 0.63 -16.57
CA ILE A 184 17.59 -0.47 -17.52
C ILE A 184 16.86 -1.70 -16.97
N SER A 185 15.99 -2.31 -17.77
CA SER A 185 15.29 -3.54 -17.37
C SER A 185 16.28 -4.68 -17.13
N LEU A 186 16.17 -5.31 -15.97
CA LEU A 186 16.98 -6.47 -15.58
C LEU A 186 16.23 -7.78 -15.74
N ALA A 187 15.01 -7.84 -15.24
CA ALA A 187 14.23 -9.07 -15.16
C ALA A 187 12.73 -8.78 -15.04
N THR A 188 11.93 -9.78 -15.42
CA THR A 188 10.48 -9.77 -15.24
C THR A 188 10.03 -10.98 -14.43
N PHE A 189 9.09 -10.80 -13.50
CA PHE A 189 8.59 -11.86 -12.63
C PHE A 189 7.05 -11.92 -12.67
N ALA A 190 6.49 -13.11 -12.81
CA ALA A 190 5.03 -13.31 -12.82
C ALA A 190 4.37 -13.01 -11.46
N LYS A 191 5.13 -13.18 -10.36
CA LYS A 191 4.71 -12.87 -8.99
C LYS A 191 5.71 -11.93 -8.37
N ARG A 192 5.34 -11.33 -7.23
CA ARG A 192 6.22 -10.44 -6.48
C ARG A 192 7.53 -11.18 -6.13
N PRO A 193 8.70 -10.69 -6.58
CA PRO A 193 9.96 -11.40 -6.34
C PRO A 193 10.40 -11.31 -4.88
N SER A 194 11.13 -12.32 -4.42
CA SER A 194 11.82 -12.29 -3.13
C SER A 194 13.05 -11.35 -3.16
N ILE A 195 13.64 -11.09 -2.00
CA ILE A 195 14.88 -10.30 -1.93
C ILE A 195 16.02 -11.03 -2.66
N ASP A 196 16.10 -12.35 -2.50
CA ASP A 196 17.13 -13.16 -3.13
C ASP A 196 16.98 -13.19 -4.65
N GLU A 197 15.75 -13.36 -5.17
CA GLU A 197 15.48 -13.31 -6.62
C GLU A 197 15.85 -11.95 -7.23
N MET A 198 15.64 -10.85 -6.49
CA MET A 198 16.08 -9.54 -6.93
C MET A 198 17.61 -9.43 -6.94
N ASN A 199 18.28 -9.87 -5.88
CA ASN A 199 19.75 -9.82 -5.77
C ASN A 199 20.41 -10.65 -6.88
N ASP A 200 19.92 -11.85 -7.15
CA ASP A 200 20.42 -12.70 -8.23
C ASP A 200 20.33 -12.00 -9.60
N ALA A 201 19.22 -11.29 -9.85
CA ALA A 201 19.05 -10.50 -11.06
C ALA A 201 20.02 -9.30 -11.14
N PHE A 202 20.34 -8.67 -10.01
CA PHE A 202 21.36 -7.61 -9.95
C PHE A 202 22.79 -8.13 -10.19
N GLU A 203 23.07 -9.35 -9.74
CA GLU A 203 24.35 -10.05 -9.93
C GLU A 203 24.50 -10.68 -11.32
N GLY A 204 23.44 -10.70 -12.14
CA GLY A 204 23.44 -11.32 -13.46
C GLY A 204 23.42 -12.85 -13.43
N LYS A 205 23.08 -13.45 -12.28
CA LYS A 205 22.90 -14.90 -12.16
C LYS A 205 21.58 -15.27 -12.83
N SER A 206 21.67 -15.87 -14.03
CA SER A 206 20.49 -16.46 -14.67
C SER A 206 19.91 -17.55 -13.76
N ARG A 207 18.58 -17.69 -13.75
CA ARG A 207 17.77 -18.71 -13.04
C ARG A 207 18.15 -20.18 -13.33
N ASN A 208 19.23 -20.39 -14.10
CA ASN A 208 19.78 -21.64 -14.58
C ASN A 208 21.04 -22.10 -13.82
N GLN A 209 21.38 -21.51 -12.66
CA GLN A 209 22.04 -22.31 -11.65
C GLN A 209 20.92 -23.08 -10.96
N GLU A 210 20.89 -24.37 -11.26
CA GLU A 210 20.09 -25.39 -10.59
C GLU A 210 19.80 -24.96 -9.16
N LYS A 211 18.56 -25.18 -8.71
CA LYS A 211 18.32 -25.51 -7.31
C LYS A 211 19.40 -26.50 -6.92
N LYS A 212 20.53 -26.01 -6.37
CA LYS A 212 21.42 -26.81 -5.56
C LYS A 212 20.48 -27.28 -4.49
N ALA A 213 20.03 -28.52 -4.64
CA ALA A 213 19.32 -29.20 -3.60
C ALA A 213 20.16 -28.95 -2.37
N GLU A 214 19.65 -28.13 -1.44
CA GLU A 214 20.11 -28.13 -0.07
C GLU A 214 19.73 -29.51 0.44
N GLY A 215 20.55 -30.49 0.04
CA GLY A 215 20.44 -31.85 0.47
C GLY A 215 20.63 -31.82 1.96
N PHE A 216 19.68 -32.45 2.65
CA PHE A 216 19.71 -33.17 3.94
C PHE A 216 20.78 -32.83 5.00
N TRP A 217 22.00 -32.48 4.62
CA TRP A 217 23.12 -32.02 5.44
C TRP A 217 22.97 -30.62 6.05
N GLY A 218 22.17 -29.71 5.45
CA GLY A 218 21.88 -28.40 6.06
C GLY A 218 21.07 -28.50 7.35
N PHE A 219 20.22 -29.53 7.46
CA PHE A 219 19.33 -29.76 8.61
C PHE A 219 20.07 -30.24 9.87
N LEU A 220 21.24 -30.89 9.74
CA LEU A 220 21.96 -31.47 10.89
C LEU A 220 23.00 -30.54 11.52
N SER A 221 23.32 -29.39 10.91
CA SER A 221 24.29 -28.44 11.48
C SER A 221 23.72 -27.50 12.54
N GLY A 222 22.39 -27.49 12.75
CA GLY A 222 21.71 -26.64 13.73
C GLY A 222 21.33 -27.32 15.05
N ILE A 223 21.74 -28.57 15.29
CA ILE A 223 21.36 -29.37 16.48
C ILE A 223 22.60 -29.83 17.29
N LEU A 224 23.79 -29.27 17.06
CA LEU A 224 24.94 -29.45 17.96
C LEU A 224 25.42 -28.14 18.55
#